data_AF-I1J094-F1
#
_entry.id   AF-I1J094-F1
#
_cell.length_a   1.000
_cell.length_b   1.000
_cell.length_c   1.000
_cell.angle_alpha   90.00
_cell.angle_beta   90.00
_cell.angle_gamma   90.00
#
_symmetry.space_group_name_H-M   'P 1'
#
loop_
_entity.id
_entity.type
_entity.pdbx_description
1 polymer ?
#
loop_
_entity_poly.entity_id
_entity_poly.type
_entity_poly.pdbx_seq_one_letter_code
_entity_poly.pdbx_strand_id
1 'polypeptide(L)'
;MDHNAGSFLAVRRLSGHHTSPADVVSGSTAWIGRGFSCVCVQRRDSDTRISFDLTPIQEECLQRLQNRIEVPYDSKNREHQEALKALWHASFPGTELLGLVSDQWKEMGWQGKDPSTDFRGGGFISLENLLYFARNYPKSFEELLCKQNGDRALWEYPFAVAGVNITFMLIQMLDLQAAKPRSLIGAVFLNLLIENDRAFDILYCITFKLMDRKWLEMHATYMDFNAVIKSTRRQLERELLLEDIQQIEDMPSYCFLTR
;
A
#
# COMPACT_ATOMS: atom_id res chain seq x y z
N MET A 1 1.69 30.03 37.09
CA MET A 1 3.17 29.98 37.11
C MET A 1 3.59 28.59 36.63
N ASP A 2 3.21 28.16 35.43
CA ASP A 2 3.59 28.67 34.10
C ASP A 2 4.97 28.21 33.62
N HIS A 3 4.95 27.69 32.38
CA HIS A 3 6.01 27.69 31.35
C HIS A 3 7.19 26.70 31.56
N ASN A 4 7.74 26.02 30.56
CA ASN A 4 7.48 25.90 29.12
C ASN A 4 8.30 24.73 28.55
N ALA A 5 7.74 24.08 27.53
CA ALA A 5 8.34 23.71 26.22
C ALA A 5 9.78 23.15 26.06
N GLY A 6 9.88 21.97 25.41
CA GLY A 6 10.30 21.84 23.99
C GLY A 6 11.79 21.70 23.62
N SER A 7 12.12 20.66 22.84
CA SER A 7 13.10 20.58 21.72
C SER A 7 13.19 19.09 21.29
N PHE A 8 12.80 18.59 20.11
CA PHE A 8 12.89 18.98 18.69
C PHE A 8 14.31 19.12 18.11
N LEU A 9 14.64 18.10 17.29
CA LEU A 9 15.54 18.00 16.12
C LEU A 9 17.06 18.01 16.30
N ALA A 10 17.71 17.00 15.70
CA ALA A 10 18.90 17.22 14.86
C ALA A 10 19.14 16.07 13.87
N VAL A 11 18.60 16.18 12.65
CA VAL A 11 19.21 15.56 11.47
C VAL A 11 20.36 16.47 11.03
N ARG A 12 21.59 15.96 11.09
CA ARG A 12 22.81 16.67 10.68
C ARG A 12 22.75 17.00 9.18
N ARG A 13 22.78 18.30 8.84
CA ARG A 13 23.30 18.81 7.56
C ARG A 13 24.72 19.31 7.79
N LEU A 14 25.68 18.80 7.01
CA LEU A 14 27.01 19.40 6.89
C LEU A 14 26.96 20.47 5.79
N SER A 15 27.33 21.70 6.14
CA SER A 15 27.51 22.83 5.21
C SER A 15 29.02 23.03 5.00
N GLY A 16 29.45 23.03 3.74
CA GLY A 16 30.75 23.49 3.30
C GLY A 16 30.55 24.41 2.09
N HIS A 17 30.84 25.70 2.26
CA HIS A 17 30.80 26.71 1.21
C HIS A 17 32.12 26.74 0.43
N HIS A 18 32.05 26.62 -0.90
CA HIS A 18 32.99 27.25 -1.83
C HIS A 18 32.19 27.73 -3.06
N THR A 19 32.32 29.01 -3.38
CA THR A 19 31.80 29.76 -4.54
C THR A 19 32.68 29.49 -5.78
N SER A 20 32.20 29.14 -6.98
CA SER A 20 31.55 29.92 -8.07
C SER A 20 31.75 29.12 -9.40
N PRO A 21 31.24 29.48 -10.60
CA PRO A 21 29.92 30.00 -11.01
C PRO A 21 29.20 29.08 -12.03
N ALA A 22 27.89 29.32 -12.19
CA ALA A 22 27.07 29.11 -13.39
C ALA A 22 27.13 27.75 -14.11
N ASP A 23 26.17 26.89 -13.79
CA ASP A 23 25.41 26.17 -14.81
C ASP A 23 23.94 26.14 -14.38
N VAL A 24 23.14 26.98 -15.03
CA VAL A 24 21.69 26.97 -14.94
C VAL A 24 21.22 25.73 -15.70
N VAL A 25 21.16 24.59 -15.02
CA VAL A 25 20.38 23.45 -15.50
C VAL A 25 19.00 23.58 -14.86
N SER A 26 18.10 24.19 -15.63
CA SER A 26 16.65 24.14 -15.43
C SER A 26 16.20 22.67 -15.50
N GLY A 27 16.30 21.96 -14.38
CA GLY A 27 15.78 20.62 -14.19
C GLY A 27 14.26 20.69 -14.19
N SER A 28 13.68 20.43 -15.36
CA SER A 28 12.23 20.49 -15.61
C SER A 28 11.47 19.60 -14.62
N THR A 29 10.71 20.22 -13.72
CA THR A 29 9.68 19.61 -12.89
C THR A 29 8.44 19.30 -13.73
N ALA A 30 8.60 18.48 -14.76
CA ALA A 30 7.57 18.14 -15.72
C ALA A 30 7.38 16.62 -15.82
N TRP A 31 6.76 16.02 -14.81
CA TRP A 31 6.01 14.78 -14.99
C TRP A 31 4.60 14.99 -14.45
N ILE A 32 3.88 15.83 -15.21
CA ILE A 32 2.45 16.01 -15.16
C ILE A 32 1.80 14.78 -15.81
N GLY A 33 0.87 14.13 -15.11
CA GLY A 33 -0.37 13.69 -15.76
C GLY A 33 -0.42 12.36 -16.50
N ARG A 34 0.40 11.36 -16.16
CA ARG A 34 0.07 9.95 -16.47
C ARG A 34 0.20 9.15 -15.19
N GLY A 35 -0.90 8.54 -14.76
CA GLY A 35 -0.91 7.65 -13.61
C GLY A 35 0.17 6.58 -13.74
N PHE A 36 0.67 6.09 -12.61
CA PHE A 36 1.51 4.90 -12.58
C PHE A 36 0.73 3.74 -13.20
N SER A 37 0.87 3.59 -14.51
CA SER A 37 0.60 2.35 -15.21
C SER A 37 1.61 1.36 -14.64
N CYS A 38 1.18 0.48 -13.73
CA CYS A 38 1.92 -0.73 -13.38
C CYS A 38 2.29 -1.39 -14.71
N VAL A 39 3.57 -1.42 -15.07
CA VAL A 39 4.12 -2.10 -16.26
C VAL A 39 4.12 -3.63 -16.03
N CYS A 40 3.03 -4.10 -15.44
CA CYS A 40 2.75 -5.47 -15.02
C CYS A 40 1.79 -6.13 -16.02
N VAL A 41 1.27 -5.36 -16.98
CA VAL A 41 0.38 -5.84 -18.04
C VAL A 41 1.21 -6.52 -19.14
N GLN A 42 1.61 -7.76 -18.88
CA GLN A 42 1.74 -8.74 -19.95
C GLN A 42 0.62 -9.75 -19.74
N ARG A 43 -0.54 -9.44 -20.33
CA ARG A 43 -1.67 -10.36 -20.43
C ARG A 43 -1.20 -11.54 -21.28
N ARG A 44 -0.93 -12.70 -20.68
CA ARG A 44 -0.78 -13.95 -21.43
C ARG A 44 -2.18 -14.43 -21.78
N ASP A 45 -2.57 -14.26 -23.05
CA ASP A 45 -3.84 -14.73 -23.62
C ASP A 45 -3.85 -16.26 -23.87
N SER A 46 -3.48 -17.05 -22.86
CA SER A 46 -3.46 -18.51 -22.99
C SER A 46 -3.88 -19.21 -21.70
N ASP A 47 -5.08 -18.89 -21.19
CA ASP A 47 -5.75 -19.76 -20.22
C ASP A 47 -7.16 -20.04 -20.73
N THR A 48 -7.44 -21.32 -21.00
CA THR A 48 -8.79 -21.87 -21.04
C THR A 48 -9.63 -21.19 -19.97
N ARG A 49 -10.75 -20.55 -20.35
CA ARG A 49 -11.61 -19.80 -19.42
C ARG A 49 -12.20 -20.76 -18.39
N ILE A 50 -11.48 -20.98 -17.29
CA ILE A 50 -11.99 -21.66 -16.11
C ILE A 50 -13.06 -20.73 -15.54
N SER A 51 -14.32 -21.16 -15.67
CA SER A 51 -15.46 -20.46 -15.13
C SER A 51 -15.89 -21.19 -13.87
N PHE A 52 -15.78 -20.51 -12.73
CA PHE A 52 -16.32 -21.00 -11.47
C PHE A 52 -17.75 -20.48 -11.32
N ASP A 53 -18.70 -21.38 -11.07
CA ASP A 53 -20.04 -20.98 -10.68
C ASP A 53 -19.99 -20.56 -9.20
N LEU A 54 -20.58 -19.41 -8.90
CA LEU A 54 -20.58 -18.87 -7.55
C LEU A 54 -21.81 -19.36 -6.79
N THR A 55 -21.62 -19.68 -5.51
CA THR A 55 -22.74 -19.81 -4.59
C THR A 55 -23.31 -18.43 -4.24
N PRO A 56 -24.58 -18.31 -3.81
CA PRO A 56 -25.16 -17.01 -3.44
C PRO A 56 -24.35 -16.26 -2.37
N ILE A 57 -23.76 -17.00 -1.42
CA ILE A 57 -22.91 -16.42 -0.35
C ILE A 57 -21.61 -15.86 -0.93
N GLN A 58 -21.01 -16.56 -1.90
CA GLN A 58 -19.82 -16.08 -2.61
C GLN A 58 -20.11 -14.79 -3.39
N GLU A 59 -21.24 -14.74 -4.09
CA GLU A 59 -21.67 -13.53 -4.81
C GLU A 59 -21.85 -12.34 -3.86
N GLU A 60 -22.52 -12.54 -2.73
CA GLU A 60 -22.73 -11.50 -1.73
C GLU A 60 -21.41 -10.99 -1.14
N CYS A 61 -20.48 -11.89 -0.79
CA CYS A 61 -19.17 -11.52 -0.25
C CYS A 61 -18.33 -10.75 -1.27
N LEU A 62 -18.30 -11.21 -2.53
CA LEU A 62 -17.61 -10.53 -3.61
C LEU A 62 -18.22 -9.14 -3.86
N GLN A 63 -19.55 -9.02 -3.90
CA GLN A 63 -20.23 -7.75 -4.12
C GLN A 63 -19.95 -6.75 -3.00
N ARG A 64 -19.92 -7.18 -1.73
CA ARG A 64 -19.54 -6.30 -0.61
C ARG A 64 -18.14 -5.72 -0.77
N LEU A 65 -17.17 -6.54 -1.22
CA LEU A 65 -15.81 -6.07 -1.47
C LEU A 65 -15.75 -5.16 -2.71
N GLN A 66 -16.46 -5.50 -3.79
CA GLN A 66 -16.57 -4.68 -5.00
C GLN A 66 -17.14 -3.30 -4.71
N ASN A 67 -18.20 -3.23 -3.90
CA ASN A 67 -18.79 -1.96 -3.46
C ASN A 67 -17.78 -1.07 -2.72
N ARG A 68 -16.78 -1.63 -2.03
CA ARG A 68 -15.69 -0.84 -1.42
C ARG A 68 -14.65 -0.40 -2.47
N ILE A 69 -14.29 -1.30 -3.39
CA ILE A 69 -13.30 -1.03 -4.45
C ILE A 69 -13.77 0.08 -5.39
N GLU A 70 -15.06 0.13 -5.71
CA GLU A 70 -15.64 1.07 -6.67
C GLU A 70 -15.75 2.51 -6.12
N VAL A 71 -15.54 2.72 -4.82
CA VAL A 71 -15.62 4.07 -4.21
C VAL A 71 -14.35 4.86 -4.50
N PRO A 72 -14.40 5.92 -5.34
CA PRO A 72 -13.27 6.81 -5.52
C PRO A 72 -13.04 7.62 -4.24
N TYR A 73 -11.78 7.96 -3.95
CA TYR A 73 -11.51 8.94 -2.91
C TYR A 73 -12.07 10.31 -3.31
N ASP A 74 -12.78 10.94 -2.39
CA ASP A 74 -13.35 12.28 -2.54
C ASP A 74 -12.87 13.18 -1.40
N SER A 75 -12.09 14.20 -1.76
CA SER A 75 -11.53 15.16 -0.82
C SER A 75 -12.57 16.09 -0.19
N LYS A 76 -13.82 16.09 -0.66
CA LYS A 76 -14.95 16.84 -0.08
C LYS A 76 -15.83 15.98 0.82
N ASN A 77 -15.71 14.66 0.75
CA ASN A 77 -16.47 13.75 1.60
C ASN A 77 -15.87 13.75 3.02
N ARG A 78 -16.72 14.05 4.01
CA ARG A 78 -16.31 14.14 5.42
C ARG A 78 -15.75 12.82 5.96
N GLU A 79 -16.33 11.69 5.62
CA GLU A 79 -15.88 10.37 6.10
C GLU A 79 -14.49 10.05 5.56
N HIS A 80 -14.23 10.38 4.29
CA HIS A 80 -12.91 10.20 3.67
C HIS A 80 -11.86 11.09 4.34
N GLN A 81 -12.21 12.35 4.62
CA GLN A 81 -11.33 13.28 5.34
C GLN A 81 -11.04 12.78 6.76
N GLU A 82 -12.03 12.27 7.49
CA GLU A 82 -11.84 11.73 8.84
C GLU A 82 -10.99 10.45 8.82
N ALA A 83 -11.16 9.57 7.83
CA ALA A 83 -10.31 8.41 7.65
C ALA A 83 -8.85 8.82 7.38
N LEU A 84 -8.62 9.84 6.55
CA LEU A 84 -7.28 10.36 6.26
C LEU A 84 -6.63 10.98 7.49
N LYS A 85 -7.38 11.76 8.28
CA LYS A 85 -6.92 12.27 9.58
C LYS A 85 -6.60 11.12 10.53
N ALA A 86 -7.48 10.13 10.63
CA ALA A 86 -7.25 8.98 11.50
C ALA A 86 -5.97 8.22 11.13
N LEU A 87 -5.69 8.08 9.84
CA LEU A 87 -4.45 7.49 9.35
C LEU A 87 -3.23 8.30 9.80
N TRP A 88 -3.26 9.63 9.69
CA TRP A 88 -2.18 10.49 10.18
C TRP A 88 -1.91 10.27 11.68
N HIS A 89 -2.95 10.34 12.51
CA HIS A 89 -2.79 10.18 13.96
C HIS A 89 -2.29 8.80 14.35
N ALA A 90 -2.66 7.76 13.61
CA ALA A 90 -2.13 6.41 13.81
C ALA A 90 -0.66 6.28 13.35
N SER A 91 -0.25 7.06 12.35
CA SER A 91 1.11 7.03 11.79
C SER A 91 2.11 7.86 12.59
N PHE A 92 1.66 9.00 13.13
CA PHE A 92 2.49 9.92 13.91
C PHE A 92 1.81 10.30 15.24
N PRO A 93 1.76 9.38 16.21
CA PRO A 93 1.13 9.65 17.50
C PRO A 93 1.75 10.87 18.18
N GLY A 94 0.91 11.81 18.63
CA GLY A 94 1.34 13.04 19.30
C GLY A 94 1.76 14.18 18.36
N THR A 95 1.77 13.98 17.05
CA THR A 95 2.05 15.03 16.06
C THR A 95 0.75 15.58 15.47
N GLU A 96 0.47 16.87 15.70
CA GLU A 96 -0.71 17.53 15.15
C GLU A 96 -0.66 17.60 13.62
N LEU A 97 -1.79 17.30 12.98
CA LEU A 97 -1.96 17.50 11.54
C LEU A 97 -2.37 18.95 11.26
N LEU A 98 -1.50 19.71 10.58
CA LEU A 98 -1.75 21.12 10.26
C LEU A 98 -2.81 21.30 9.18
N GLY A 99 -3.03 20.28 8.35
CA GLY A 99 -4.08 20.30 7.33
C GLY A 99 -4.06 19.08 6.42
N LEU A 100 -5.19 18.86 5.72
CA LEU A 100 -5.31 17.80 4.73
C LEU A 100 -4.46 18.03 3.47
N VAL A 101 -3.96 19.26 3.30
CA VAL A 101 -2.97 19.63 2.30
C VAL A 101 -1.81 20.33 3.01
N SER A 102 -0.70 19.63 3.23
CA SER A 102 0.49 20.14 3.93
C SER A 102 1.73 19.33 3.55
N ASP A 103 2.92 19.89 3.72
CA ASP A 103 4.16 19.16 3.45
C ASP A 103 4.39 17.97 4.40
N GLN A 104 3.69 17.90 5.53
CA GLN A 104 3.81 16.81 6.50
C GLN A 104 3.50 15.45 5.88
N TRP A 105 2.60 15.39 4.89
CA TRP A 105 2.27 14.16 4.18
C TRP A 105 3.48 13.53 3.47
N LYS A 106 4.48 14.30 3.09
CA LYS A 106 5.71 13.74 2.50
C LYS A 106 6.48 12.88 3.51
N GLU A 107 6.36 13.14 4.81
CA GLU A 107 6.99 12.34 5.87
C GLU A 107 6.42 10.92 5.92
N MET A 108 5.14 10.76 5.58
CA MET A 108 4.50 9.44 5.44
C MET A 108 4.80 8.75 4.11
N GLY A 109 5.53 9.41 3.20
CA GLY A 109 5.81 8.92 1.86
C GLY A 109 4.67 9.10 0.86
N TRP A 110 3.82 10.14 1.02
CA TRP A 110 2.94 10.60 -0.06
C TRP A 110 3.74 11.34 -1.14
N GLN A 111 3.30 11.33 -2.40
CA GLN A 111 4.07 11.92 -3.51
C GLN A 111 4.15 13.44 -3.41
N GLY A 112 3.14 14.08 -2.82
CA GLY A 112 3.06 15.53 -2.66
C GLY A 112 2.45 15.93 -1.33
N LYS A 113 2.12 17.22 -1.24
CA LYS A 113 1.44 17.80 -0.06
C LYS A 113 -0.03 17.40 0.07
N ASP A 114 -0.61 16.82 -0.97
CA ASP A 114 -2.04 16.48 -1.06
C ASP A 114 -2.19 14.98 -1.38
N PRO A 115 -2.46 14.14 -0.36
CA PRO A 115 -2.68 12.69 -0.54
C PRO A 115 -3.80 12.34 -1.52
N SER A 116 -4.78 13.23 -1.74
CA SER A 116 -5.91 12.94 -2.65
C SER A 116 -5.46 12.62 -4.08
N THR A 117 -4.29 13.12 -4.47
CA THR A 117 -3.74 12.91 -5.82
C THR A 117 -3.20 11.50 -6.04
N ASP A 118 -2.82 10.80 -4.96
CA ASP A 118 -2.24 9.46 -4.98
C ASP A 118 -3.31 8.36 -5.02
N PHE A 119 -4.51 8.63 -4.50
CA PHE A 119 -5.61 7.64 -4.45
C PHE A 119 -6.29 7.34 -5.79
N ARG A 120 -5.85 7.94 -6.91
CA ARG A 120 -6.49 7.76 -8.24
C ARG A 120 -6.50 6.31 -8.71
N GLY A 121 -5.46 5.54 -8.40
CA GLY A 121 -5.34 4.13 -8.79
C GLY A 121 -5.94 3.15 -7.79
N GLY A 122 -5.92 3.47 -6.50
CA GLY A 122 -6.36 2.58 -5.42
C GLY A 122 -7.73 2.87 -4.83
N GLY A 123 -8.35 4.01 -5.17
CA GLY A 123 -9.65 4.43 -4.61
C GLY A 123 -9.61 4.66 -3.09
N PHE A 124 -10.79 4.83 -2.50
CA PHE A 124 -10.92 4.99 -1.05
C PHE A 124 -10.49 3.74 -0.27
N ILE A 125 -10.69 2.54 -0.83
CA ILE A 125 -10.28 1.28 -0.19
C ILE A 125 -8.79 1.22 0.14
N SER A 126 -7.92 1.87 -0.66
CA SER A 126 -6.48 1.93 -0.34
C SER A 126 -6.17 2.74 0.93
N LEU A 127 -6.96 3.77 1.23
CA LEU A 127 -6.92 4.49 2.51
C LEU A 127 -7.46 3.60 3.64
N GLU A 128 -8.56 2.88 3.41
CA GLU A 128 -9.08 1.91 4.38
C GLU A 128 -8.05 0.85 4.74
N ASN A 129 -7.34 0.32 3.74
CA ASN A 129 -6.30 -0.70 3.94
C ASN A 129 -5.13 -0.18 4.78
N LEU A 130 -4.61 1.02 4.46
CA LEU A 130 -3.56 1.66 5.27
C LEU A 130 -4.00 1.87 6.72
N LEU A 131 -5.23 2.37 6.92
CA LEU A 131 -5.79 2.61 8.24
C LEU A 131 -6.07 1.31 9.00
N TYR A 132 -6.53 0.27 8.31
CA TYR A 132 -6.69 -1.06 8.87
C TYR A 132 -5.35 -1.61 9.35
N PHE A 133 -4.29 -1.48 8.55
CA PHE A 133 -2.96 -1.94 8.91
C PHE A 133 -2.45 -1.20 10.16
N ALA A 134 -2.54 0.13 10.17
CA ALA A 134 -2.10 0.95 11.31
C ALA A 134 -2.83 0.59 12.62
N ARG A 135 -4.11 0.21 12.55
CA ARG A 135 -4.93 -0.11 13.75
C ARG A 135 -4.79 -1.54 14.23
N ASN A 136 -4.64 -2.50 13.31
CA ASN A 136 -4.70 -3.93 13.65
C ASN A 136 -3.32 -4.56 13.83
N TYR A 137 -2.29 -3.99 13.21
CA TYR A 137 -0.91 -4.45 13.34
C TYR A 137 0.05 -3.25 13.55
N PRO A 138 -0.16 -2.42 14.59
CA PRO A 138 0.55 -1.16 14.77
C PRO A 138 2.07 -1.32 14.83
N LYS A 139 2.58 -2.37 15.48
CA LYS A 139 4.02 -2.64 15.49
C LYS A 139 4.58 -2.88 14.09
N SER A 140 3.94 -3.75 13.31
CA SER A 140 4.37 -4.00 11.92
C SER A 140 4.24 -2.77 11.03
N PHE A 141 3.21 -1.95 11.23
CA PHE A 141 3.01 -0.70 10.50
C PHE A 141 4.12 0.31 10.81
N GLU A 142 4.45 0.51 12.09
CA GLU A 142 5.51 1.42 12.54
C GLU A 142 6.89 0.98 12.02
N GLU A 143 7.22 -0.32 12.11
CA GLU A 143 8.46 -0.88 11.58
C GLU A 143 8.66 -0.54 10.10
N LEU A 144 7.58 -0.62 9.30
CA LEU A 144 7.59 -0.32 7.88
C LEU A 144 7.61 1.18 7.57
N LEU A 145 6.86 1.99 8.33
CA LEU A 145 6.82 3.43 8.17
C LEU A 145 8.21 4.03 8.48
N CYS A 146 8.81 3.60 9.58
CA CYS A 146 10.10 4.09 10.07
C CYS A 146 11.31 3.35 9.47
N LYS A 147 11.09 2.36 8.59
CA LYS A 147 12.16 1.59 7.91
C LYS A 147 13.16 0.94 8.89
N GLN A 148 12.67 0.40 10.00
CA GLN A 148 13.51 0.02 11.15
C GLN A 148 14.46 -1.17 10.89
N ASN A 149 14.19 -1.99 9.88
CA ASN A 149 14.87 -3.27 9.67
C ASN A 149 15.71 -3.30 8.39
N GLY A 150 16.84 -4.01 8.44
CA GLY A 150 17.66 -4.36 7.28
C GLY A 150 18.59 -3.24 6.81
N ASP A 151 19.56 -3.62 5.97
CA ASP A 151 20.39 -2.65 5.25
C ASP A 151 19.60 -2.11 4.05
N ARG A 152 19.60 -0.79 3.88
CA ARG A 152 18.64 -0.08 3.02
C ARG A 152 19.35 0.91 2.13
N ALA A 153 18.81 1.08 0.92
CA ALA A 153 19.35 2.04 -0.02
C ALA A 153 19.08 3.47 0.48
N LEU A 154 19.88 4.44 0.03
CA LEU A 154 19.60 5.85 0.32
C LEU A 154 18.22 6.28 -0.24
N TRP A 155 17.85 5.72 -1.39
CA TRP A 155 16.58 6.00 -2.07
C TRP A 155 15.63 4.82 -1.85
N GLU A 156 14.89 4.86 -0.75
CA GLU A 156 13.88 3.86 -0.38
C GLU A 156 12.55 4.05 -1.11
N TYR A 157 11.66 3.06 -1.01
CA TYR A 157 10.29 3.22 -1.51
C TYR A 157 9.48 4.18 -0.63
N PRO A 158 8.66 5.06 -1.23
CA PRO A 158 7.73 5.92 -0.51
C PRO A 158 6.62 5.07 0.15
N PHE A 159 6.54 5.08 1.49
CA PHE A 159 5.68 4.17 2.25
C PHE A 159 4.20 4.23 1.84
N ALA A 160 3.56 5.40 1.88
CA ALA A 160 2.14 5.50 1.55
C ALA A 160 1.84 5.15 0.08
N VAL A 161 2.67 5.64 -0.86
CA VAL A 161 2.53 5.31 -2.29
C VAL A 161 2.72 3.81 -2.56
N ALA A 162 3.64 3.16 -1.85
CA ALA A 162 3.81 1.71 -1.94
C ALA A 162 2.57 0.97 -1.43
N GLY A 163 1.96 1.44 -0.33
CA GLY A 163 0.69 0.95 0.17
C GLY A 163 -0.42 1.03 -0.87
N VAL A 164 -0.60 2.17 -1.54
CA VAL A 164 -1.62 2.30 -2.61
C VAL A 164 -1.36 1.34 -3.77
N ASN A 165 -0.08 1.17 -4.17
CA ASN A 165 0.30 0.22 -5.22
C ASN A 165 0.00 -1.24 -4.85
N ILE A 166 0.16 -1.61 -3.58
CA ILE A 166 -0.19 -2.95 -3.08
C ILE A 166 -1.68 -3.21 -3.25
N THR A 167 -2.54 -2.27 -2.83
CA THR A 167 -4.00 -2.40 -3.03
C THR A 167 -4.34 -2.62 -4.49
N PHE A 168 -3.77 -1.80 -5.39
CA PHE A 168 -3.99 -1.94 -6.82
C PHE A 168 -3.52 -3.30 -7.37
N MET A 169 -2.32 -3.74 -6.98
CA MET A 169 -1.77 -5.04 -7.37
C MET A 169 -2.65 -6.19 -6.93
N LEU A 170 -3.19 -6.17 -5.70
CA LEU A 170 -4.10 -7.19 -5.18
C LEU A 170 -5.42 -7.22 -5.96
N ILE A 171 -6.04 -6.07 -6.22
CA ILE A 171 -7.27 -5.97 -7.01
C ILE A 171 -7.07 -6.60 -8.40
N GLN A 172 -5.93 -6.33 -9.04
CA GLN A 172 -5.60 -6.90 -10.36
C GLN A 172 -5.24 -8.38 -10.31
N MET A 173 -4.49 -8.82 -9.30
CA MET A 173 -4.05 -10.22 -9.15
C MET A 173 -5.25 -11.14 -8.92
N LEU A 174 -6.18 -10.71 -8.08
CA LEU A 174 -7.38 -11.44 -7.69
C LEU A 174 -8.55 -11.21 -8.66
N ASP A 175 -8.41 -10.25 -9.57
CA ASP A 175 -9.39 -9.90 -10.59
C ASP A 175 -10.76 -9.52 -10.01
N LEU A 176 -10.74 -8.75 -8.91
CA LEU A 176 -11.92 -8.47 -8.07
C LEU A 176 -12.98 -7.59 -8.74
N GLN A 177 -12.69 -7.01 -9.90
CA GLN A 177 -13.65 -6.21 -10.69
C GLN A 177 -14.42 -7.07 -11.70
N ALA A 178 -14.06 -8.35 -11.87
CA ALA A 178 -14.84 -9.27 -12.68
C ALA A 178 -16.09 -9.76 -11.92
N ALA A 179 -17.17 -10.03 -12.65
CA ALA A 179 -18.41 -10.57 -12.06
C ALA A 179 -18.22 -11.94 -11.38
N LYS A 180 -17.19 -12.69 -11.78
CA LYS A 180 -16.79 -13.96 -11.17
C LYS A 180 -15.29 -14.21 -11.34
N PRO A 181 -14.67 -15.02 -10.46
CA PRO A 181 -13.27 -15.40 -10.60
C PRO A 181 -12.97 -15.99 -11.98
N ARG A 182 -11.89 -15.50 -12.60
CA ARG A 182 -11.37 -16.02 -13.88
C ARG A 182 -10.04 -16.76 -13.72
N SER A 183 -9.59 -16.93 -12.49
CA SER A 183 -8.35 -17.64 -12.13
C SER A 183 -8.58 -18.47 -10.86
N LEU A 184 -7.79 -19.53 -10.69
CA LEU A 184 -7.81 -20.35 -9.48
C LEU A 184 -7.49 -19.52 -8.23
N ILE A 185 -6.53 -18.60 -8.34
CA ILE A 185 -6.13 -17.70 -7.24
C ILE A 185 -7.31 -16.84 -6.78
N GLY A 186 -8.07 -16.26 -7.72
CA GLY A 186 -9.28 -15.49 -7.39
C GLY A 186 -10.37 -16.36 -6.74
N ALA A 187 -10.52 -17.60 -7.18
CA ALA A 187 -11.48 -18.54 -6.61
C ALA A 187 -11.09 -18.97 -5.18
N VAL A 188 -9.81 -19.25 -4.93
CA VAL A 188 -9.31 -19.57 -3.58
C VAL A 188 -9.50 -18.38 -2.65
N PHE A 189 -9.11 -17.18 -3.08
CA PHE A 189 -9.29 -15.97 -2.27
C PHE A 189 -10.77 -15.74 -1.92
N LEU A 190 -11.70 -16.03 -2.83
CA LEU A 190 -13.12 -15.88 -2.55
C LEU A 190 -13.59 -16.81 -1.41
N ASN A 191 -13.02 -18.01 -1.28
CA ASN A 191 -13.29 -18.87 -0.13
C ASN A 191 -12.77 -18.25 1.17
N LEU A 192 -11.57 -17.65 1.16
CA LEU A 192 -11.03 -16.94 2.33
C LEU A 192 -11.91 -15.73 2.72
N LEU A 193 -12.49 -15.05 1.73
CA LEU A 193 -13.38 -13.90 1.95
C LEU A 193 -14.73 -14.32 2.57
N ILE A 194 -15.20 -15.53 2.31
CA ILE A 194 -16.40 -16.08 2.99
C ILE A 194 -16.11 -16.30 4.47
N GLU A 195 -14.96 -16.91 4.77
CA GLU A 195 -14.57 -17.22 6.15
C GLU A 195 -14.28 -15.95 6.96
N ASN A 196 -13.77 -14.89 6.32
CA ASN A 196 -13.44 -13.64 6.97
C ASN A 196 -13.71 -12.43 6.06
N ASP A 197 -14.65 -11.57 6.44
CA ASP A 197 -15.01 -10.36 5.68
C ASP A 197 -13.88 -9.32 5.62
N ARG A 198 -12.85 -9.46 6.46
CA ARG A 198 -11.59 -8.69 6.46
C ARG A 198 -10.44 -9.40 5.77
N ALA A 199 -10.65 -10.54 5.11
CA ALA A 199 -9.59 -11.27 4.42
C ALA A 199 -8.79 -10.40 3.44
N PHE A 200 -9.45 -9.49 2.71
CA PHE A 200 -8.75 -8.54 1.83
C PHE A 200 -7.85 -7.57 2.59
N ASP A 201 -8.34 -7.02 3.71
CA ASP A 201 -7.60 -6.07 4.54
C ASP A 201 -6.41 -6.75 5.25
N ILE A 202 -6.56 -8.02 5.64
CA ILE A 202 -5.48 -8.83 6.22
C ILE A 202 -4.46 -9.20 5.13
N LEU A 203 -4.91 -9.66 3.97
CA LEU A 203 -4.04 -9.96 2.82
C LEU A 203 -3.21 -8.75 2.42
N TYR A 204 -3.78 -7.54 2.47
CA TYR A 204 -3.05 -6.29 2.29
C TYR A 204 -1.88 -6.14 3.28
N CYS A 205 -2.12 -6.38 4.57
CA CYS A 205 -1.08 -6.29 5.60
C CYS A 205 0.03 -7.32 5.37
N ILE A 206 -0.34 -8.57 5.10
CA ILE A 206 0.59 -9.65 4.74
C ILE A 206 1.46 -9.22 3.56
N THR A 207 0.81 -8.71 2.50
CA THR A 207 1.46 -8.29 1.27
C THR A 207 2.45 -7.17 1.51
N PHE A 208 2.13 -6.20 2.36
CA PHE A 208 3.04 -5.10 2.66
C PHE A 208 4.30 -5.59 3.38
N LYS A 209 4.15 -6.42 4.42
CA LYS A 209 5.32 -7.02 5.09
C LYS A 209 6.14 -7.87 4.13
N LEU A 210 5.48 -8.67 3.28
CA LEU A 210 6.17 -9.47 2.27
C LEU A 210 6.92 -8.61 1.24
N MET A 211 6.32 -7.50 0.80
CA MET A 211 6.94 -6.55 -0.12
C MET A 211 8.22 -5.96 0.47
N ASP A 212 8.20 -5.54 1.74
CA ASP A 212 9.39 -5.01 2.42
C ASP A 212 10.48 -6.08 2.60
N ARG A 213 10.11 -7.34 2.89
CA ARG A 213 11.09 -8.44 2.90
C ARG A 213 11.72 -8.63 1.53
N LYS A 214 10.93 -8.60 0.46
CA LYS A 214 11.45 -8.68 -0.91
C LYS A 214 12.34 -7.50 -1.26
N TRP A 215 11.99 -6.30 -0.79
CA TRP A 215 12.84 -5.14 -0.94
C TRP A 215 14.24 -5.37 -0.36
N LEU A 216 14.30 -5.85 0.89
CA LEU A 216 15.55 -6.13 1.60
C LEU A 216 16.32 -7.30 0.97
N GLU A 217 15.65 -8.42 0.66
CA GLU A 217 16.27 -9.60 0.02
C GLU A 217 16.90 -9.26 -1.35
N MET A 218 16.29 -8.31 -2.07
CA MET A 218 16.76 -7.89 -3.38
C MET A 218 17.80 -6.76 -3.32
N HIS A 219 18.12 -6.24 -2.12
CA HIS A 219 18.90 -5.02 -1.94
C HIS A 219 18.39 -3.88 -2.83
N ALA A 220 17.06 -3.75 -2.88
CA ALA A 220 16.37 -2.92 -3.84
C ALA A 220 16.58 -1.42 -3.57
N THR A 221 16.58 -0.66 -4.66
CA THR A 221 16.51 0.80 -4.65
C THR A 221 15.15 1.26 -5.16
N TYR A 222 14.85 2.55 -5.06
CA TYR A 222 13.69 3.17 -5.68
C TYR A 222 13.45 2.72 -7.14
N MET A 223 14.51 2.52 -7.92
CA MET A 223 14.42 2.11 -9.33
C MET A 223 13.89 0.67 -9.50
N ASP A 224 14.02 -0.17 -8.48
CA ASP A 224 13.66 -1.59 -8.50
C ASP A 224 12.22 -1.84 -8.03
N PHE A 225 11.46 -0.80 -7.70
CA PHE A 225 10.12 -0.90 -7.13
C PHE A 225 9.21 -1.86 -7.91
N ASN A 226 9.16 -1.73 -9.24
CA ASN A 226 8.33 -2.61 -10.07
C ASN A 226 8.80 -4.07 -10.04
N ALA A 227 10.11 -4.31 -9.93
CA ALA A 227 10.66 -5.66 -9.82
C ALA A 227 10.27 -6.30 -8.48
N VAL A 228 10.33 -5.52 -7.38
CA VAL A 228 9.92 -5.96 -6.04
C VAL A 228 8.43 -6.28 -6.00
N ILE A 229 7.56 -5.42 -6.54
CA ILE A 229 6.11 -5.67 -6.61
C ILE A 229 5.81 -6.94 -7.41
N LYS A 230 6.48 -7.15 -8.56
CA LYS A 230 6.32 -8.37 -9.35
C LYS A 230 6.79 -9.63 -8.60
N SER A 231 7.88 -9.53 -7.85
CA SER A 231 8.39 -10.62 -7.01
C SER A 231 7.43 -10.96 -5.87
N THR A 232 6.90 -9.93 -5.21
CA THR A 232 5.89 -10.03 -4.14
C THR A 232 4.63 -10.72 -4.64
N ARG A 233 4.07 -10.26 -5.78
CA ARG A 233 2.90 -10.87 -6.42
C ARG A 233 3.11 -12.36 -6.66
N ARG A 234 4.23 -12.74 -7.29
CA ARG A 234 4.54 -14.15 -7.58
C ARG A 234 4.62 -15.02 -6.33
N GLN A 235 5.08 -14.46 -5.21
CA GLN A 235 5.11 -15.20 -3.96
C GLN A 235 3.70 -15.37 -3.37
N LEU A 236 2.86 -14.33 -3.38
CA LEU A 236 1.46 -14.45 -2.95
C LEU A 236 0.67 -15.46 -3.79
N GLU A 237 0.84 -15.43 -5.12
CA GLU A 237 0.19 -16.39 -6.02
C GLU A 237 0.58 -17.83 -5.70
N ARG A 238 1.82 -18.07 -5.23
CA ARG A 238 2.25 -19.41 -4.79
C ARG A 238 1.66 -19.78 -3.43
N GLU A 239 1.67 -18.86 -2.48
CA GLU A 239 1.16 -19.11 -1.13
C GLU A 239 -0.36 -19.38 -1.14
N LEU A 240 -1.14 -18.66 -1.94
CA LEU A 240 -2.58 -18.88 -2.10
C LEU A 240 -2.94 -20.20 -2.79
N LEU A 241 -1.97 -20.91 -3.37
CA LEU A 241 -2.20 -22.20 -4.02
C LEU A 241 -1.69 -23.39 -3.20
N LEU A 242 -1.25 -23.16 -1.96
CA LEU A 242 -0.92 -24.24 -1.03
C LEU A 242 -2.20 -24.94 -0.57
N GLU A 243 -2.14 -26.27 -0.40
CA GLU A 243 -3.32 -27.10 -0.10
C GLU A 243 -3.89 -26.87 1.31
N ASP A 244 -3.08 -26.35 2.23
CA ASP A 244 -3.39 -26.14 3.64
C ASP A 244 -3.97 -24.76 3.96
N ILE A 245 -4.18 -23.89 2.96
CA ILE A 245 -4.77 -22.56 3.19
C ILE A 245 -6.29 -22.66 3.27
N GLN A 246 -6.83 -22.61 4.48
CA GLN A 246 -8.28 -22.58 4.73
C GLN A 246 -8.73 -21.22 5.26
N GLN A 247 -7.86 -20.54 5.99
CA GLN A 247 -8.05 -19.20 6.55
C GLN A 247 -6.94 -18.26 6.07
N ILE A 248 -7.18 -16.95 6.13
CA ILE A 248 -6.16 -15.98 5.70
C ILE A 248 -4.92 -16.01 6.60
N GLU A 249 -5.09 -16.41 7.85
CA GLU A 249 -4.05 -16.63 8.85
C GLU A 249 -3.13 -17.82 8.54
N ASP A 250 -3.58 -18.78 7.72
CA ASP A 250 -2.78 -19.95 7.33
C ASP A 250 -1.70 -19.60 6.30
N MET A 251 -1.80 -18.43 5.66
CA MET A 251 -0.79 -18.00 4.69
C MET A 251 0.60 -17.93 5.33
N PRO A 252 1.65 -18.53 4.73
CA PRO A 252 2.99 -18.52 5.30
C PRO A 252 3.50 -17.13 5.66
N SER A 253 3.23 -16.12 4.82
CA SER A 253 3.64 -14.73 5.08
C SER A 253 2.85 -14.04 6.20
N TYR A 254 1.76 -14.63 6.72
CA TYR A 254 1.03 -14.10 7.88
C TYR A 254 1.92 -14.02 9.13
N CYS A 255 2.88 -14.96 9.28
CA CYS A 255 3.81 -14.98 10.41
C CYS A 255 4.71 -13.73 10.50
N PHE A 256 4.78 -12.90 9.45
CA PHE A 256 5.52 -11.65 9.45
C PHE A 256 4.78 -10.51 10.13
N LEU A 257 3.48 -10.65 10.39
CA LEU A 257 2.67 -9.65 11.07
C LEU A 257 2.84 -9.73 12.57
N THR A 258 3.03 -8.56 13.16
CA THR A 258 3.13 -8.36 14.61
C THR A 258 2.20 -7.23 15.01
N ARG A 259 1.40 -7.48 16.04
CA ARG A 259 0.54 -6.47 16.64
C ARG A 259 1.36 -5.53 17.53
#